data_AF-A0A3M1CNT9-F1
#
_entry.id   AF-A0A3M1CNT9-F1
#
_cell.length_a   1.000
_cell.length_b   1.000
_cell.length_c   1.000
_cell.angle_alpha   90.00
_cell.angle_beta   90.00
_cell.angle_gamma   90.00
#
_symmetry.space_group_name_H-M   'P 1'
#
loop_
_entity.id
_entity.type
_entity.pdbx_description
1 polymer ?
#
loop_
_entity_poly.entity_id
_entity_poly.type
_entity_poly.pdbx_seq_one_letter_code
_entity_poly.pdbx_strand_id
1 'polypeptide(L)'
;MGRIFETRKATMFKRWDRMAKAFTRVGKEIAIAVKAGGDNPDNNPALRRAIQNAKSVNMPKDKVEAAIKRAAGSDARDYQEVIYEGYAPGGVAVLVVAATDNPTRTVANIRMHFN
;
A
#
# COMPACT_ATOMS: atom_id res chain seq x y z
N MET A 1 -14.93 -23.46 16.34
CA MET A 1 -14.67 -23.31 14.89
C MET A 1 -14.88 -24.67 14.23
N GLY A 2 -15.60 -24.76 13.11
CA GLY A 2 -15.96 -26.06 12.52
C GLY A 2 -14.79 -26.82 11.90
N ARG A 3 -14.93 -28.14 11.68
CA ARG A 3 -13.89 -29.03 11.10
C ARG A 3 -13.37 -28.54 9.72
N ILE A 4 -14.22 -27.86 8.96
CA ILE A 4 -13.88 -27.23 7.66
C ILE A 4 -12.93 -26.04 7.84
N PHE A 5 -13.08 -25.27 8.93
CA PHE A 5 -12.16 -24.17 9.21
C PHE A 5 -10.77 -24.70 9.56
N GLU A 6 -10.66 -25.67 10.46
CA GLU A 6 -9.35 -26.21 10.87
C GLU A 6 -8.54 -26.76 9.70
N THR A 7 -9.19 -27.44 8.75
CA THR A 7 -8.52 -27.98 7.54
C THR A 7 -8.13 -26.90 6.52
N ARG A 8 -8.86 -25.79 6.45
CA ARG A 8 -8.60 -24.69 5.49
C ARG A 8 -7.87 -23.48 6.10
N LYS A 9 -7.68 -23.47 7.42
CA LYS A 9 -7.15 -22.36 8.21
C LYS A 9 -5.84 -21.81 7.64
N ALA A 10 -4.89 -22.68 7.33
CA ALA A 10 -3.60 -22.28 6.76
C ALA A 10 -3.74 -21.55 5.41
N THR A 11 -4.57 -22.08 4.51
CA THR A 11 -4.81 -21.47 3.19
C THR A 11 -5.58 -20.16 3.32
N MET A 12 -6.56 -20.09 4.22
CA MET A 12 -7.32 -18.88 4.52
C MET A 12 -6.41 -17.78 5.06
N PHE A 13 -5.55 -18.09 6.05
CA PHE A 13 -4.62 -17.12 6.63
C PHE A 13 -3.58 -16.64 5.62
N LYS A 14 -3.02 -17.53 4.78
CA LYS A 14 -2.12 -17.12 3.69
C LYS A 14 -2.80 -16.19 2.68
N ARG A 15 -4.10 -16.38 2.42
CA ARG A 15 -4.87 -15.45 1.58
C ARG A 15 -5.07 -14.11 2.28
N TRP A 16 -5.50 -14.12 3.53
CA TRP A 16 -5.76 -12.89 4.29
C TRP A 16 -4.51 -12.04 4.51
N ASP A 17 -3.36 -12.66 4.80
CA ASP A 17 -2.07 -11.97 4.92
C ASP A 17 -1.69 -11.24 3.63
N ARG A 18 -1.81 -11.91 2.47
CA ARG A 18 -1.56 -11.28 1.16
C ARG A 18 -2.52 -10.12 0.88
N MET A 19 -3.80 -10.29 1.20
CA MET A 19 -4.80 -9.23 1.00
C MET A 19 -4.55 -8.03 1.92
N ALA A 20 -4.19 -8.25 3.19
CA ALA A 20 -3.90 -7.18 4.13
C ALA A 20 -2.73 -6.30 3.64
N LYS A 21 -1.63 -6.92 3.19
CA LYS A 21 -0.48 -6.20 2.61
C LYS A 21 -0.86 -5.40 1.37
N ALA A 22 -1.63 -6.00 0.46
CA ALA A 22 -2.10 -5.33 -0.75
C ALA A 22 -3.01 -4.14 -0.43
N PHE A 23 -3.93 -4.30 0.54
CA PHE A 23 -4.83 -3.24 0.98
C PHE A 23 -4.10 -2.06 1.59
N THR A 24 -3.08 -2.31 2.42
CA THR A 24 -2.25 -1.24 2.97
C THR A 24 -1.50 -0.49 1.88
N ARG A 25 -0.95 -1.20 0.87
CA ARG A 25 -0.23 -0.57 -0.25
C ARG A 25 -1.14 0.35 -1.06
N VAL A 26 -2.30 -0.14 -1.49
CA VAL A 26 -3.26 0.65 -2.26
C VAL A 26 -3.82 1.82 -1.44
N GLY A 27 -4.07 1.62 -0.14
CA GLY A 27 -4.52 2.70 0.74
C GLY A 27 -3.54 3.87 0.82
N LYS A 28 -2.23 3.59 0.81
CA LYS A 28 -1.19 4.64 0.72
C LYS A 28 -1.17 5.32 -0.64
N GLU A 29 -1.35 4.57 -1.73
CA GLU A 29 -1.42 5.15 -3.09
C GLU A 29 -2.61 6.12 -3.21
N ILE A 30 -3.78 5.74 -2.67
CA ILE A 30 -4.95 6.61 -2.58
C ILE A 30 -4.62 7.86 -1.77
N ALA A 31 -3.98 7.73 -0.61
CA ALA A 31 -3.65 8.87 0.24
C ALA A 31 -2.71 9.87 -0.45
N ILE A 32 -1.68 9.38 -1.13
CA ILE A 32 -0.73 10.20 -1.91
C ILE A 32 -1.48 10.91 -3.06
N ALA A 33 -2.33 10.18 -3.79
CA ALA A 33 -3.07 10.73 -4.91
C ALA A 33 -4.07 11.82 -4.46
N VAL A 34 -4.80 11.60 -3.37
CA VAL A 34 -5.75 12.56 -2.80
C VAL A 34 -5.02 13.82 -2.34
N LYS A 35 -3.87 13.68 -1.68
CA LYS A 35 -3.05 14.83 -1.27
C LYS A 35 -2.55 15.64 -2.47
N ALA A 36 -2.17 14.98 -3.56
CA ALA A 36 -1.62 15.64 -4.74
C ALA A 36 -2.66 16.35 -5.62
N GLY A 37 -3.88 15.83 -5.72
CA GLY A 37 -4.86 16.28 -6.71
C GLY A 37 -6.32 16.36 -6.24
N GLY A 38 -6.55 16.29 -4.92
CA GLY A 38 -7.89 16.32 -4.34
C GLY A 38 -8.59 14.96 -4.34
N ASP A 39 -9.74 14.93 -3.69
CA ASP A 39 -10.52 13.72 -3.37
C ASP A 39 -11.49 13.28 -4.48
N ASN A 40 -11.65 14.09 -5.53
CA ASN A 40 -12.54 13.80 -6.65
C ASN A 40 -11.82 12.98 -7.77
N PRO A 41 -12.22 11.71 -8.02
CA PRO A 41 -11.62 10.87 -9.06
C PRO A 41 -11.82 11.36 -10.51
N ASP A 42 -12.83 12.21 -10.74
CA ASP A 42 -13.09 12.75 -12.07
C ASP A 42 -12.04 13.77 -12.49
N ASN A 43 -11.56 14.56 -11.52
CA ASN A 43 -10.57 15.61 -11.71
C ASN A 43 -9.13 15.15 -11.39
N ASN A 44 -8.96 13.94 -10.85
CA ASN A 44 -7.67 13.40 -10.42
C ASN A 44 -7.37 12.05 -11.09
N PRO A 45 -6.60 12.04 -12.20
CA PRO A 45 -6.23 10.81 -12.91
C PRO A 45 -5.41 9.82 -12.05
N ALA A 46 -4.58 10.33 -11.13
CA ALA A 46 -3.79 9.50 -10.24
C ALA A 46 -4.69 8.75 -9.25
N LEU A 47 -5.72 9.42 -8.71
CA LEU A 47 -6.72 8.81 -7.85
C LEU A 47 -7.55 7.76 -8.60
N ARG A 48 -7.93 8.04 -9.85
CA ARG A 48 -8.63 7.07 -10.70
C ARG A 48 -7.83 5.78 -10.90
N ARG A 49 -6.52 5.91 -11.16
CA ARG A 49 -5.60 4.76 -11.25
C ARG A 49 -5.51 4.01 -9.92
N ALA A 50 -5.36 4.72 -8.81
CA ALA A 50 -5.31 4.10 -7.47
C ALA A 50 -6.60 3.32 -7.14
N ILE A 51 -7.77 3.84 -7.53
CA ILE A 51 -9.06 3.16 -7.38
C ILE A 51 -9.13 1.91 -8.28
N GLN A 52 -8.60 1.96 -9.50
CA GLN A 52 -8.51 0.77 -10.36
C GLN A 52 -7.61 -0.31 -9.75
N ASN A 53 -6.47 0.08 -9.16
CA ASN A 53 -5.59 -0.83 -8.41
C ASN A 53 -6.30 -1.41 -7.18
N ALA A 54 -7.17 -0.65 -6.51
CA ALA A 54 -7.98 -1.16 -5.41
C ALA A 54 -8.97 -2.24 -5.86
N LYS A 55 -9.58 -2.06 -7.03
CA LYS A 55 -10.49 -3.05 -7.61
C LYS A 55 -9.75 -4.34 -8.00
N SER A 56 -8.53 -4.26 -8.53
CA SER A 56 -7.76 -5.45 -8.93
C SER A 56 -7.40 -6.36 -7.75
N VAL A 57 -7.26 -5.79 -6.54
CA VAL A 57 -7.03 -6.55 -5.30
C VAL A 57 -8.32 -6.95 -4.58
N ASN A 58 -9.49 -6.73 -5.18
CA ASN A 58 -10.81 -6.93 -4.58
C ASN A 58 -10.99 -6.16 -3.26
N MET A 59 -10.51 -4.91 -3.18
CA MET A 59 -10.79 -4.04 -2.06
C MET A 59 -12.28 -3.63 -2.07
N PRO A 60 -13.02 -3.80 -0.97
CA PRO A 60 -14.41 -3.34 -0.87
C PRO A 60 -14.54 -1.83 -1.08
N LYS A 61 -15.65 -1.41 -1.71
CA LYS A 61 -15.88 0.00 -2.09
C LYS A 61 -15.88 0.93 -0.87
N ASP A 62 -16.49 0.48 0.21
CA ASP A 62 -16.52 1.13 1.53
C ASP A 62 -15.11 1.39 2.09
N LYS A 63 -14.15 0.50 1.86
CA LYS A 63 -12.75 0.70 2.27
C LYS A 63 -12.05 1.74 1.42
N VAL A 64 -12.33 1.78 0.12
CA VAL A 64 -11.79 2.79 -0.80
C VAL A 64 -12.33 4.17 -0.43
N GLU A 65 -13.64 4.32 -0.26
CA GLU A 65 -14.27 5.58 0.13
C GLU A 65 -13.77 6.06 1.51
N ALA A 66 -13.60 5.15 2.47
CA ALA A 66 -13.02 5.47 3.77
C ALA A 66 -11.56 5.92 3.67
N ALA A 67 -10.76 5.34 2.77
CA ALA A 67 -9.38 5.77 2.53
C ALA A 67 -9.31 7.18 1.93
N ILE A 68 -10.18 7.49 0.96
CA ILE A 68 -10.27 8.82 0.35
C ILE A 68 -10.65 9.87 1.40
N LYS A 69 -11.72 9.62 2.17
CA LYS A 69 -12.16 10.55 3.23
C LYS A 69 -11.08 10.78 4.29
N ARG A 70 -10.38 9.72 4.70
CA ARG A 70 -9.30 9.82 5.69
C ARG A 70 -8.10 10.61 5.16
N ALA A 71 -7.82 10.54 3.86
CA ALA A 71 -6.76 11.32 3.23
C ALA A 71 -7.12 12.78 2.99
N ALA A 72 -8.41 13.11 2.85
CA ALA A 72 -8.91 14.48 2.71
C ALA A 72 -9.04 15.22 4.06
N GLY A 73 -9.10 14.48 5.18
CA GLY A 73 -9.22 15.03 6.53
C GLY A 73 -7.91 15.63 7.08
N SER A 74 -8.02 16.40 8.16
CA SER A 74 -6.90 17.08 8.83
C SER A 74 -5.88 16.12 9.48
N ASP A 75 -6.28 14.88 9.79
CA ASP A 75 -5.40 13.84 10.35
C ASP A 75 -4.67 13.02 9.27
N ALA A 76 -4.64 13.51 8.03
CA ALA A 76 -3.96 12.83 6.93
C ALA A 76 -2.46 12.74 7.21
N ARG A 77 -1.96 11.49 7.34
CA ARG A 77 -0.52 11.25 7.45
C ARG A 77 0.17 11.66 6.16
N ASP A 78 1.27 12.39 6.30
CA ASP A 78 2.08 12.81 5.17
C ASP A 78 2.89 11.64 4.62
N TYR A 79 2.36 10.96 3.61
CA TYR A 79 3.09 9.94 2.88
C TYR A 79 3.81 10.59 1.70
N GLN A 80 5.13 10.43 1.66
CA GLN A 80 5.96 10.79 0.53
C GLN A 80 6.46 9.54 -0.19
N GLU A 81 6.65 9.65 -1.49
CA GLU A 81 7.27 8.62 -2.32
C GLU A 81 8.80 8.85 -2.33
N VAL A 82 9.54 7.81 -1.95
CA VAL A 82 11.00 7.83 -1.87
C VAL A 82 11.54 6.64 -2.67
N ILE A 83 12.56 6.91 -3.49
CA ILE A 83 13.24 5.90 -4.27
C ILE A 83 14.56 5.58 -3.58
N TYR A 84 14.81 4.29 -3.37
CA TYR A 84 16.07 3.77 -2.88
C TYR A 84 16.69 2.87 -3.95
N GLU A 85 18.00 2.96 -4.08
CA GLU A 85 18.79 2.19 -5.04
C GLU A 85 19.83 1.38 -4.28
N GLY A 86 20.10 0.17 -4.77
CA GLY A 86 21.09 -0.71 -4.16
C GLY A 86 21.43 -1.91 -5.05
N TYR A 87 22.36 -2.73 -4.59
CA TYR A 87 22.78 -3.95 -5.27
C TYR A 87 22.51 -5.16 -4.38
N ALA A 88 21.99 -6.23 -4.98
CA ALA A 88 21.78 -7.53 -4.35
C ALA A 88 22.96 -8.48 -4.64
N PRO A 89 23.04 -9.66 -3.98
CA PRO A 89 24.09 -10.64 -4.25
C PRO A 89 24.23 -10.95 -5.74
N GLY A 90 25.48 -11.03 -6.23
CA GLY A 90 25.77 -11.19 -7.65
C GLY A 90 25.72 -9.89 -8.46
N GLY A 91 25.67 -8.72 -7.82
CA GLY A 91 25.75 -7.42 -8.50
C GLY A 91 24.46 -6.99 -9.20
N VAL A 92 23.32 -7.59 -8.85
CA VAL A 92 22.01 -7.26 -9.43
C VAL A 92 21.54 -5.91 -8.89
N ALA A 93 21.32 -4.93 -9.77
CA ALA A 93 20.77 -3.64 -9.39
C ALA A 93 19.29 -3.77 -8.98
N VAL A 94 18.94 -3.16 -7.85
CA VAL A 94 17.57 -3.17 -7.29
C VAL A 94 17.13 -1.75 -7.02
N LEU A 95 15.92 -1.42 -7.49
CA LEU A 95 15.25 -0.16 -7.23
C LEU A 95 14.02 -0.42 -6.35
N VAL A 96 13.96 0.27 -5.21
CA VAL A 96 12.89 0.15 -4.23
C VAL A 96 12.13 1.46 -4.16
N VAL A 97 10.90 1.46 -4.67
CA VAL A 97 9.96 2.58 -4.54
C VAL A 97 9.13 2.40 -3.28
N ALA A 98 9.20 3.35 -2.35
CA ALA A 98 8.55 3.27 -1.05
C ALA A 98 7.67 4.49 -0.77
N ALA A 99 6.43 4.25 -0.31
CA ALA A 99 5.54 5.26 0.23
C ALA A 99 5.62 5.27 1.78
N THR A 100 6.14 6.35 2.35
CA THR A 100 6.45 6.43 3.79
C THR A 100 6.18 7.80 4.40
N ASP A 101 5.80 7.79 5.67
CA ASP A 101 5.66 8.95 6.56
C ASP A 101 6.94 9.19 7.40
N ASN A 102 7.92 8.30 7.30
CA ASN A 102 9.20 8.44 8.00
C ASN A 102 10.33 7.81 7.14
N PRO A 103 11.08 8.64 6.40
CA PRO A 103 12.19 8.18 5.57
C PRO A 103 13.31 7.51 6.38
N THR A 104 13.62 8.01 7.57
CA THR A 104 14.68 7.48 8.46
C THR A 104 14.39 6.04 8.89
N ARG A 105 13.13 5.75 9.27
CA ARG A 105 12.70 4.38 9.59
C ARG A 105 12.77 3.46 8.36
N THR A 106 12.41 3.99 7.20
CA THR A 106 12.31 3.21 5.95
C THR A 106 13.69 2.83 5.43
N VAL A 107 14.64 3.77 5.42
CA VAL A 107 16.02 3.50 5.00
C VAL A 107 16.72 2.52 5.94
N ALA A 108 16.48 2.61 7.25
CA ALA A 108 17.05 1.66 8.22
C ALA A 108 16.56 0.23 7.95
N ASN A 109 15.26 0.05 7.73
CA ASN A 109 14.68 -1.25 7.40
C ASN A 109 15.18 -1.78 6.05
N ILE A 110 15.30 -0.93 5.04
CA ILE A 110 15.82 -1.33 3.73
C ILE A 110 17.28 -1.79 3.85
N ARG A 111 18.14 -1.01 4.51
CA ARG A 111 19.55 -1.39 4.72
C ARG A 111 19.68 -2.72 5.45
N MET A 112 18.85 -2.97 6.46
CA MET A 112 18.83 -4.25 7.18
C MET A 112 18.52 -5.44 6.26
N HIS A 113 17.74 -5.26 5.20
CA HIS A 113 17.41 -6.34 4.25
C HIS A 113 18.43 -6.51 3.11
N PHE A 114 19.30 -5.53 2.89
CA PHE A 114 20.38 -5.59 1.89
C PHE A 114 21.72 -6.05 2.49
N ASN A 115 21.89 -5.88 3.80
CA ASN A 115 22.99 -6.45 4.58
C ASN A 115 22.80 -7.95 4.80
#